data_AF-A0A7X0GZ73-F1
#
_entry.id   AF-A0A7X0GZ73-F1
#
_cell.length_a   1.000
_cell.length_b   1.000
_cell.length_c   1.000
_cell.angle_alpha   90.00
_cell.angle_beta   90.00
_cell.angle_gamma   90.00
#
_symmetry.space_group_name_H-M   'P 1'
#
loop_
_entity.id
_entity.type
_entity.pdbx_description
1 polymer ?
#
loop_
_entity_poly.entity_id
_entity_poly.type
_entity_poly.pdbx_seq_one_letter_code
_entity_poly.pdbx_strand_id
1 'polypeptide(L)'
;MLRSIADKISEHGDGALTDEERLIWNTALVISIMAGSDRMTMPPAAEILSWGSARAGFREMRLPVLAEIVRMIVLELVFRADRADGNGAADEASLLRLAELKRRFQEIDADIDLPLQLGRMIDRLYR
;
A
#
# COMPACT_ATOMS: atom_id res chain seq x y z
N MET A 1 -12.17 -5.34 11.40
CA MET A 1 -12.06 -4.07 10.65
C MET A 1 -11.89 -4.29 9.15
N LEU A 2 -10.74 -4.80 8.65
CA LEU A 2 -10.50 -4.92 7.20
C LEU A 2 -11.59 -5.69 6.43
N ARG A 3 -12.15 -6.75 7.01
CA ARG A 3 -13.30 -7.47 6.44
C ARG A 3 -14.53 -6.56 6.27
N SER A 4 -14.87 -5.76 7.27
CA SER A 4 -15.99 -4.83 7.20
C SER A 4 -15.77 -3.74 6.15
N ILE A 5 -14.54 -3.27 5.96
CA ILE A 5 -14.21 -2.35 4.87
C ILE A 5 -14.38 -3.05 3.51
N ALA A 6 -13.92 -4.30 3.39
CA ALA A 6 -14.10 -5.09 2.17
C ALA A 6 -15.58 -5.33 1.83
N ASP A 7 -16.40 -5.64 2.82
CA ASP A 7 -17.84 -5.84 2.67
C ASP A 7 -18.50 -4.54 2.18
N LYS A 8 -18.13 -3.39 2.78
CA LYS A 8 -18.61 -2.07 2.37
C LYS A 8 -18.23 -1.69 0.94
N ILE A 9 -16.98 -1.98 0.52
CA ILE A 9 -16.54 -1.80 -0.88
C ILE A 9 -17.39 -2.67 -1.81
N SER A 10 -17.65 -3.93 -1.42
CA SER A 10 -18.38 -4.88 -2.25
C SER A 10 -19.86 -4.52 -2.40
N GLU A 11 -20.49 -4.00 -1.33
CA GLU A 11 -21.92 -3.67 -1.30
C GLU A 11 -22.23 -2.27 -1.85
N HIS A 12 -21.33 -1.31 -1.67
CA HIS A 12 -21.61 0.11 -1.90
C HIS A 12 -20.55 0.84 -2.75
N GLY A 13 -19.49 0.15 -3.17
CA GLY A 13 -18.36 0.73 -3.87
C GLY A 13 -17.38 1.48 -2.96
N ASP A 14 -16.24 1.87 -3.53
CA ASP A 14 -15.17 2.61 -2.84
C ASP A 14 -15.57 4.04 -2.43
N GLY A 15 -16.57 4.61 -3.11
CA GLY A 15 -17.19 5.90 -2.80
C GLY A 15 -17.85 5.94 -1.41
N ALA A 16 -18.21 4.78 -0.85
CA ALA A 16 -18.85 4.69 0.46
C ALA A 16 -17.86 4.78 1.64
N LEU A 17 -16.56 4.64 1.37
CA LEU A 17 -15.54 4.64 2.41
C LEU A 17 -15.30 6.04 3.00
N THR A 18 -15.17 6.12 4.33
CA THR A 18 -14.66 7.35 4.97
C THR A 18 -13.18 7.54 4.65
N ASP A 19 -12.65 8.74 4.93
CA ASP A 19 -11.23 9.03 4.72
C ASP A 19 -10.33 8.11 5.58
N GLU A 20 -10.74 7.79 6.81
CA GLU A 20 -10.06 6.85 7.69
C GLU A 20 -10.10 5.42 7.15
N GLU A 21 -11.25 4.97 6.65
CA GLU A 21 -11.39 3.64 6.04
C GLU A 21 -10.52 3.52 4.78
N ARG A 22 -10.49 4.56 3.94
CA ARG A 22 -9.59 4.62 2.77
C ARG A 22 -8.13 4.56 3.21
N LEU A 23 -7.76 5.32 4.23
CA LEU A 23 -6.40 5.33 4.77
C LEU A 23 -6.01 3.93 5.27
N ILE A 24 -6.86 3.27 6.06
CA ILE A 24 -6.63 1.92 6.59
C ILE A 24 -6.52 0.89 5.46
N TRP A 25 -7.49 0.87 4.55
CA TRP A 25 -7.55 -0.10 3.46
C TRP A 25 -6.30 -0.06 2.59
N ASN A 26 -5.96 1.13 2.10
CA ASN A 26 -4.85 1.32 1.18
C ASN A 26 -3.50 1.02 1.86
N THR A 27 -3.36 1.36 3.14
CA THR A 27 -2.13 1.04 3.89
C THR A 27 -2.00 -0.46 4.11
N ALA A 28 -3.06 -1.13 4.55
CA ALA A 28 -3.08 -2.58 4.76
C ALA A 28 -2.75 -3.33 3.47
N LEU A 29 -3.32 -2.90 2.35
CA LEU A 29 -3.10 -3.53 1.07
C LEU A 29 -1.66 -3.36 0.56
N VAL A 30 -1.07 -2.16 0.70
CA VAL A 30 0.34 -1.97 0.36
C VAL A 30 1.21 -2.88 1.22
N ILE A 31 0.97 -2.98 2.53
CA ILE A 31 1.77 -3.88 3.37
C ILE A 31 1.61 -5.33 2.88
N SER A 32 0.39 -5.79 2.57
CA SER A 32 0.14 -7.16 2.07
C SER A 32 0.90 -7.45 0.77
N ILE A 33 0.83 -6.55 -0.22
CA ILE A 33 1.52 -6.69 -1.52
C ILE A 33 3.05 -6.67 -1.35
N MET A 34 3.56 -5.78 -0.50
CA MET A 34 4.97 -5.47 -0.40
C MET A 34 5.72 -6.42 0.54
N ALA A 35 5.14 -6.75 1.69
CA ALA A 35 5.71 -7.71 2.64
C ALA A 35 5.68 -9.14 2.07
N GLY A 36 4.75 -9.44 1.16
CA GLY A 36 4.63 -10.77 0.55
C GLY A 36 4.27 -11.87 1.55
N SER A 37 3.67 -11.50 2.68
CA SER A 37 3.30 -12.42 3.74
C SER A 37 1.78 -12.56 3.84
N ASP A 38 1.30 -13.79 4.07
CA ASP A 38 -0.11 -14.11 4.40
C ASP A 38 -0.56 -13.51 5.76
N ARG A 39 0.27 -12.66 6.39
CA ARG A 39 0.01 -12.03 7.69
C ARG A 39 -1.22 -11.14 7.68
N MET A 40 -1.62 -10.64 6.52
CA MET A 40 -2.89 -9.96 6.32
C MET A 40 -3.72 -10.67 5.28
N THR A 41 -4.82 -11.26 5.73
CA THR A 41 -5.81 -11.85 4.84
C THR A 41 -6.58 -10.74 4.13
N MET A 42 -6.14 -10.41 2.91
CA MET A 42 -6.87 -9.52 2.00
C MET A 42 -7.78 -10.35 1.08
N PRO A 43 -8.94 -9.81 0.65
CA PRO A 43 -9.75 -10.46 -0.37
C PRO A 43 -8.96 -10.71 -1.67
N PRO A 44 -9.26 -11.80 -2.42
CA PRO A 44 -8.52 -12.19 -3.63
C PRO A 44 -8.49 -11.15 -4.77
N ALA A 45 -9.36 -10.14 -4.72
CA ALA A 45 -9.46 -9.05 -5.71
C ALA A 45 -9.26 -7.66 -5.08
N ALA A 46 -8.58 -7.59 -3.93
CA ALA A 46 -8.31 -6.31 -3.27
C ALA A 46 -7.34 -5.45 -4.10
N GLU A 47 -7.72 -4.20 -4.33
CA GLU A 47 -6.92 -3.23 -5.09
C GLU A 47 -6.66 -1.93 -4.31
N ILE A 48 -5.57 -1.26 -4.67
CA ILE A 48 -5.17 0.01 -4.07
C ILE A 48 -6.03 1.11 -4.70
N LEU A 49 -7.03 1.55 -3.95
CA LEU A 49 -7.96 2.61 -4.33
C LEU A 49 -7.29 4.00 -4.36
N SER A 50 -6.28 4.22 -3.53
CA SER A 50 -5.57 5.49 -3.41
C SER A 50 -4.16 5.32 -2.81
N TRP A 51 -3.15 5.49 -3.65
CA TRP A 51 -1.75 5.53 -3.23
C TRP A 51 -1.43 6.71 -2.30
N GLY A 52 -2.14 7.83 -2.46
CA GLY A 52 -2.05 8.97 -1.56
C GLY A 52 -2.50 8.62 -0.14
N SER A 53 -3.59 7.87 -0.03
CA SER A 53 -4.12 7.38 1.26
C SER A 53 -3.18 6.35 1.89
N ALA A 54 -2.60 5.43 1.11
CA ALA A 54 -1.56 4.53 1.63
C ALA A 54 -0.36 5.31 2.20
N ARG A 55 0.13 6.30 1.45
CA ARG A 55 1.24 7.16 1.90
C ARG A 55 0.89 7.91 3.19
N ALA A 56 -0.34 8.42 3.30
CA ALA A 56 -0.83 9.09 4.50
C ALA A 56 -0.88 8.12 5.70
N GLY A 57 -1.34 6.87 5.51
CA GLY A 57 -1.38 5.90 6.58
C GLY A 57 0.00 5.47 7.09
N PHE A 58 1.01 5.34 6.23
CA PHE A 58 2.39 5.14 6.72
C PHE A 58 2.92 6.31 7.54
N ARG A 59 2.53 7.56 7.20
CA ARG A 59 2.87 8.73 8.03
C ARG A 59 2.14 8.69 9.36
N GLU A 60 0.86 8.32 9.36
CA GLU A 60 0.07 8.16 10.58
C GLU A 60 0.66 7.06 11.49
N MET A 61 1.17 5.98 10.90
CA MET A 61 1.94 4.94 11.62
C MET A 61 3.32 5.41 12.12
N ARG A 62 3.70 6.67 11.88
CA ARG A 62 5.02 7.24 12.18
C ARG A 62 6.18 6.54 11.45
N LEU A 63 5.91 6.05 10.24
CA LEU A 63 6.88 5.38 9.37
C LEU A 63 7.10 6.21 8.08
N PRO A 64 7.70 7.40 8.16
CA PRO A 64 7.87 8.29 7.02
C PRO A 64 8.75 7.70 5.90
N VAL A 65 9.67 6.78 6.25
CA VAL A 65 10.50 6.08 5.27
C VAL A 65 9.65 5.18 4.37
N LEU A 66 8.67 4.44 4.94
CA LEU A 66 7.75 3.62 4.15
C LEU A 66 6.83 4.49 3.29
N ALA A 67 6.38 5.64 3.81
CA ALA A 67 5.63 6.60 3.03
C ALA A 67 6.42 7.12 1.81
N GLU A 68 7.74 7.25 1.95
CA GLU A 68 8.62 7.67 0.86
C GLU A 68 8.88 6.55 -0.15
N ILE A 69 9.01 5.30 0.31
CA ILE A 69 9.06 4.13 -0.58
C ILE A 69 7.79 4.03 -1.43
N VAL A 70 6.61 4.20 -0.83
CA VAL A 70 5.34 4.23 -1.56
C VAL A 70 5.33 5.33 -2.62
N ARG A 71 5.81 6.53 -2.30
CA ARG A 71 5.92 7.62 -3.28
C ARG A 71 6.81 7.23 -4.45
N MET A 72 7.96 6.63 -4.19
CA MET A 72 8.90 6.21 -5.23
C MET A 72 8.30 5.11 -6.14
N ILE A 73 7.56 4.16 -5.55
CA ILE A 73 6.85 3.12 -6.33
C ILE A 73 5.85 3.77 -7.29
N VAL A 74 5.03 4.71 -6.81
CA VAL A 74 4.06 5.42 -7.66
C VAL A 74 4.75 6.13 -8.82
N LEU A 75 5.86 6.81 -8.56
CA LEU A 75 6.62 7.49 -9.61
C LEU A 75 7.15 6.51 -10.67
N GLU A 76 7.65 5.36 -10.27
CA GLU A 76 8.09 4.33 -11.21
C GLU A 76 6.91 3.75 -12.02
N LEU A 77 5.76 3.51 -11.37
CA LEU A 77 4.56 3.03 -12.07
C LEU A 77 4.04 4.03 -13.09
N VAL A 78 4.00 5.33 -12.75
CA VAL A 78 3.63 6.42 -13.68
C VAL A 78 4.64 6.49 -14.82
N PHE A 79 5.93 6.47 -14.51
CA PHE A 79 6.99 6.49 -15.51
C PHE A 79 6.88 5.33 -16.52
N ARG A 80 6.45 4.14 -16.08
CA ARG A 80 6.19 2.99 -16.95
C ARG A 80 4.94 3.17 -17.79
N ALA A 81 3.85 3.69 -17.21
CA ALA A 81 2.62 3.97 -17.94
C ALA A 81 2.86 4.96 -19.10
N ASP A 82 3.62 6.03 -18.84
CA ASP A 82 4.00 7.03 -19.86
C ASP A 82 4.91 6.47 -20.97
N ARG A 83 5.56 5.33 -20.74
CA ARG A 83 6.53 4.70 -21.66
C ARG A 83 6.05 3.41 -22.31
N ALA A 84 4.80 2.99 -22.05
CA ALA A 84 4.24 1.77 -22.62
C ALA A 84 4.24 1.75 -24.17
N ASP A 85 4.46 2.90 -24.82
CA ASP A 85 4.57 3.06 -26.28
C ASP A 85 5.95 2.69 -26.89
N GLY A 86 6.74 1.80 -26.27
CA GLY A 86 7.70 0.98 -27.04
C GLY A 86 9.20 1.11 -26.77
N ASN A 87 9.64 1.18 -25.50
CA ASN A 87 11.07 1.08 -25.17
C ASN A 87 11.37 0.02 -24.08
N GLY A 88 11.57 -1.23 -24.50
CA GLY A 88 11.73 -2.40 -23.61
C GLY A 88 12.92 -2.34 -22.63
N ALA A 89 14.01 -1.64 -22.96
CA ALA A 89 15.14 -1.48 -22.04
C ALA A 89 14.83 -0.53 -20.86
N ALA A 90 13.96 0.46 -21.07
CA ALA A 90 13.50 1.34 -20.01
C ALA A 90 12.55 0.62 -19.04
N ASP A 91 11.83 -0.40 -19.53
CA ASP A 91 10.94 -1.24 -18.73
C ASP A 91 11.74 -2.16 -17.79
N GLU A 92 12.82 -2.79 -18.26
CA GLU A 92 13.71 -3.61 -17.43
C GLU A 92 14.37 -2.82 -16.29
N ALA A 93 14.91 -1.63 -16.59
CA ALA A 93 15.53 -0.80 -15.56
C ALA A 93 14.52 -0.32 -14.50
N SER A 94 13.27 -0.04 -14.89
CA SER A 94 12.21 0.32 -13.95
C SER A 94 11.77 -0.87 -13.10
N LEU A 95 11.69 -2.07 -13.69
CA LEU A 95 11.43 -3.31 -12.95
C LEU A 95 12.50 -3.58 -11.88
N LEU A 96 13.78 -3.36 -12.19
CA LEU A 96 14.86 -3.48 -11.21
C LEU A 96 14.72 -2.47 -10.07
N ARG A 97 14.35 -1.21 -10.36
CA ARG A 97 14.10 -0.20 -9.32
C ARG A 97 12.89 -0.55 -8.45
N LEU A 98 11.81 -1.05 -9.04
CA LEU A 98 10.64 -1.54 -8.31
C LEU A 98 10.99 -2.73 -7.40
N ALA A 99 11.81 -3.67 -7.88
CA ALA A 99 12.30 -4.80 -7.09
C ALA A 99 13.15 -4.33 -5.90
N GLU A 100 14.03 -3.35 -6.10
CA GLU A 100 14.85 -2.77 -5.03
C GLU A 100 13.99 -2.02 -3.99
N LEU A 101 12.99 -1.25 -4.44
CA LEU A 101 12.03 -0.60 -3.55
C LEU A 101 11.26 -1.61 -2.71
N LYS A 102 10.86 -2.75 -3.31
CA LYS A 102 10.22 -3.85 -2.57
C LYS A 102 11.15 -4.50 -1.56
N ARG A 103 12.39 -4.78 -1.93
CA ARG A 103 13.40 -5.34 -1.04
C ARG A 103 13.61 -4.45 0.18
N ARG A 104 13.79 -3.14 -0.02
CA ARG A 104 13.93 -2.16 1.06
C ARG A 104 12.69 -2.06 1.95
N PHE A 105 11.49 -2.20 1.38
CA PHE A 105 10.26 -2.28 2.17
C PHE A 105 10.29 -3.50 3.09
N GLN A 106 10.66 -4.67 2.55
CA GLN A 106 10.71 -5.92 3.30
C GLN A 106 11.77 -5.91 4.41
N GLU A 107 12.92 -5.26 4.19
CA GLU A 107 13.91 -5.05 5.25
C GLU A 107 13.33 -4.26 6.43
N ILE A 108 12.59 -3.20 6.15
CA ILE A 108 11.94 -2.39 7.20
C ILE A 108 10.82 -3.19 7.90
N ASP A 109 10.04 -3.99 7.16
CA ASP A 109 9.02 -4.89 7.73
C ASP A 109 9.64 -6.02 8.59
N ALA A 110 10.87 -6.45 8.29
CA ALA A 110 11.57 -7.42 9.14
C ALA A 110 11.93 -6.84 10.52
N ASP A 111 12.24 -5.55 10.56
CA ASP A 111 12.59 -4.84 11.79
C ASP A 111 11.36 -4.31 12.55
N ILE A 112 10.24 -4.12 11.85
CA ILE A 112 9.03 -3.48 12.37
C ILE A 112 7.82 -4.37 12.09
N ASP A 113 7.13 -4.80 13.15
CA ASP A 113 5.84 -5.50 13.01
C ASP A 113 4.76 -4.55 12.44
N LEU A 114 4.68 -4.46 11.10
CA LEU A 114 3.73 -3.60 10.40
C LEU A 114 2.27 -3.95 10.68
N PRO A 115 1.85 -5.23 10.77
CA PRO A 115 0.52 -5.59 11.26
C PRO A 115 0.19 -4.99 12.64
N LEU A 116 1.13 -5.02 13.59
CA LEU A 116 0.94 -4.39 14.90
C LEU A 116 0.83 -2.87 14.78
N GLN A 117 1.67 -2.21 13.98
CA GLN A 117 1.59 -0.76 13.78
C GLN A 117 0.28 -0.33 13.11
N LEU A 118 -0.20 -1.13 12.16
CA LEU A 118 -1.50 -0.93 11.52
C LEU A 118 -2.63 -1.05 12.54
N GLY A 119 -2.61 -2.07 13.40
CA GLY A 119 -3.57 -2.21 14.50
C GLY A 119 -3.60 -0.98 15.42
N ARG A 120 -2.42 -0.50 15.83
CA ARG A 120 -2.30 0.72 16.66
C ARG A 120 -2.82 1.98 15.95
N MET A 121 -2.67 2.06 14.64
CA MET A 121 -3.24 3.16 13.85
C MET A 121 -4.77 3.09 13.84
N ILE A 122 -5.33 1.90 13.56
CA ILE A 122 -6.79 1.69 13.59
C ILE A 122 -7.35 2.08 14.96
N ASP A 123 -6.72 1.63 16.04
CA ASP A 123 -7.14 1.97 17.41
C ASP A 123 -7.12 3.47 17.70
N ARG A 124 -6.27 4.27 17.04
CA ARG A 124 -6.25 5.73 17.20
C ARG A 124 -7.34 6.42 16.40
N LEU A 125 -7.66 5.93 15.21
CA LEU A 125 -8.64 6.54 14.32
C LEU A 125 -10.09 6.26 14.75
N TYR A 126 -10.31 5.24 15.57
CA TYR A 126 -11.65 4.80 16.02
C TYR A 126 -11.87 4.93 17.54
N ARG A 127 -11.06 5.75 18.22
CA ARG A 127 -11.30 6.20 19.61
C ARG A 127 -11.90 7.60 19.60
#